data_AF-A0A291MZ51-F1
#
_entry.id   AF-A0A291MZ51-F1
#
_cell.length_a   1.000
_cell.length_b   1.000
_cell.length_c   1.000
_cell.angle_alpha   90.00
_cell.angle_beta   90.00
_cell.angle_gamma   90.00
#
_symmetry.space_group_name_H-M   'P 1'
#
loop_
_entity.id
_entity.type
_entity.pdbx_description
1 polymer ?
#
loop_
_entity_poly.entity_id
_entity_poly.type
_entity_poly.pdbx_seq_one_letter_code
_entity_poly.pdbx_strand_id
1 'polypeptide(L)' 'MRTTLGICTRKACYATEEEAWAVVHRADIVLRPYRCALCRQYHLTSRTKGMRLRPPYRE' A
#
# COMPACT_ATOMS: atom_id res chain seq x y z
N MET A 1 -2.16 -13.44 -4.83
CA MET A 1 -0.77 -13.26 -4.31
C MET A 1 -0.82 -13.48 -2.81
N ARG A 2 -0.27 -14.60 -2.34
CA ARG A 2 -0.19 -14.89 -0.91
C ARG A 2 1.08 -14.22 -0.38
N THR A 3 0.95 -13.12 0.35
CA THR A 3 2.10 -12.46 0.98
C THR A 3 2.61 -13.38 2.09
N THR A 4 3.88 -13.77 2.06
CA THR A 4 4.55 -14.51 3.13
C THR A 4 5.40 -13.55 3.98
N LEU A 5 5.78 -13.95 5.20
CA LEU A 5 6.63 -13.12 6.07
C LEU A 5 7.96 -12.74 5.40
N GLY A 6 8.62 -13.67 4.70
CA GLY A 6 9.87 -13.36 4.00
C GLY A 6 9.70 -12.40 2.81
N ILE A 7 8.51 -12.29 2.22
CA ILE A 7 8.21 -11.25 1.22
C ILE A 7 7.89 -9.93 1.92
N CYS A 8 7.16 -9.98 3.03
CA CYS A 8 6.80 -8.83 3.86
C CYS A 8 8.05 -8.06 4.30
N THR A 9 9.05 -8.75 4.84
CA THR A 9 10.29 -8.15 5.36
C THR A 9 11.18 -7.56 4.27
N ARG A 10 11.05 -8.02 3.01
CA ARG A 10 11.80 -7.48 1.87
C ARG A 10 11.18 -6.21 1.27
N LYS A 11 9.94 -5.88 1.64
CA LYS A 11 9.26 -4.70 1.12
C LYS A 11 9.54 -3.49 2.00
N ALA A 12 9.56 -2.31 1.37
CA ALA A 12 9.50 -1.05 2.09
C ALA A 12 8.26 -1.05 3.01
N CYS A 13 8.47 -0.71 4.29
CA CYS A 13 7.44 -0.58 5.29
C CYS A 13 7.64 0.71 6.07
N TYR A 14 6.54 1.28 6.56
CA TYR A 14 6.49 2.55 7.27
C TYR A 14 5.75 2.34 8.59
N ALA A 15 6.21 3.04 9.63
CA ALA A 15 5.68 2.88 10.98
C ALA A 15 4.30 3.53 11.10
N THR A 16 4.10 4.65 10.42
CA THR A 16 2.84 5.38 10.44
C THR A 16 2.20 5.50 9.07
N GLU A 17 0.92 5.85 9.04
CA GLU A 17 0.17 6.05 7.80
C GLU A 17 0.67 7.30 7.07
N GLU A 18 1.03 8.35 7.82
CA GLU A 18 1.52 9.63 7.32
C GLU A 18 2.85 9.47 6.57
N GLU A 19 3.77 8.66 7.11
CA GLU A 19 5.02 8.32 6.42
C GLU A 19 4.77 7.62 5.08
N ALA A 20 3.80 6.69 5.05
CA ALA A 20 3.44 5.99 3.83
C ALA A 20 2.82 6.94 2.79
N TRP A 21 1.93 7.86 3.21
CA TRP A 21 1.37 8.88 2.34
C TRP A 21 2.40 9.87 1.82
N ALA A 22 3.38 10.26 2.64
CA ALA A 22 4.47 11.13 2.19
C ALA A 22 5.24 10.52 1.01
N VAL A 23 5.39 9.20 0.97
CA VAL A 23 6.00 8.50 -0.17
C VAL A 23 5.07 8.43 -1.36
N VAL A 24 3.76 8.20 -1.15
CA VAL A 24 2.76 8.24 -2.22
C VAL A 24 2.76 9.59 -2.94
N HIS A 25 2.85 10.69 -2.19
CA HIS A 25 2.87 12.04 -2.76
C HIS A 25 4.13 12.37 -3.57
N ARG A 26 5.24 11.70 -3.28
CA ARG A 26 6.52 11.88 -3.99
C ARG A 26 6.70 10.90 -5.14
N ALA A 27 5.85 9.89 -5.27
CA ALA A 27 5.97 8.86 -6.29
C ALA A 27 5.32 9.32 -7.60
N ASP A 28 6.01 9.09 -8.72
CA ASP A 28 5.48 9.35 -10.06
C ASP A 28 4.39 8.36 -10.49
N ILE A 29 4.19 7.29 -9.70
CA ILE A 29 3.20 6.24 -9.94
C ILE A 29 2.15 6.22 -8.83
N VAL A 30 0.94 5.80 -9.18
CA VAL A 30 -0.15 5.69 -8.20
C VAL A 30 0.12 4.54 -7.23
N LEU A 31 0.54 4.90 -6.02
CA LEU A 31 0.69 3.99 -4.88
C LEU A 31 -0.48 4.16 -3.91
N ARG A 32 -0.80 3.08 -3.21
CA ARG A 32 -1.83 3.05 -2.17
C ARG A 32 -1.24 2.45 -0.90
N PRO A 33 -1.32 3.15 0.24
CA PRO A 33 -0.92 2.56 1.51
C PRO A 33 -1.96 1.53 1.95
N TYR A 34 -1.50 0.44 2.55
CA TYR A 34 -2.35 -0.55 3.20
C TYR A 34 -1.68 -1.09 4.45
N ARG A 35 -2.48 -1.35 5.49
CA ARG A 35 -1.99 -1.96 6.73
C ARG A 35 -1.79 -3.46 6.52
N CYS A 36 -0.57 -3.94 6.77
CA CYS A 36 -0.24 -5.34 6.59
C CYS A 36 -0.87 -6.21 7.67
N ALA A 37 -1.56 -7.30 7.29
CA ALA A 37 -2.08 -8.26 8.25
C ALA A 37 -0.98 -9.07 8.98
N LEU A 38 0.25 -9.12 8.42
CA LEU A 38 1.36 -9.89 8.98
C LEU A 38 2.20 -9.07 9.97
N CYS A 39 2.82 -7.98 9.50
CA CYS A 39 3.72 -7.15 10.34
C CYS A 39 3.02 -5.97 11.01
N ARG A 40 1.75 -5.70 10.67
CA ARG A 40 0.95 -4.58 11.17
C ARG A 40 1.48 -3.17 10.84
N GLN A 41 2.56 -3.08 10.05
CA GLN A 41 3.11 -1.85 9.47
C GLN A 41 2.38 -1.45 8.18
N TYR A 42 2.67 -0.25 7.67
CA TYR A 42 2.12 0.25 6.41
C TYR A 42 3.03 -0.11 5.23
N HIS A 43 2.45 -0.71 4.19
CA HIS A 43 3.13 -0.97 2.93
C HIS A 43 2.43 -0.25 1.78
N LEU A 44 3.14 -0.10 0.67
CA LEU A 44 2.60 0.48 -0.56
C LEU A 44 2.26 -0.61 -1.58
N THR A 45 1.18 -0.40 -2.34
CA THR A 45 0.82 -1.23 -3.49
C THR A 45 0.33 -0.34 -4.64
N SER A 46 0.82 -0.60 -5.84
CA SER A 46 0.25 -0.02 -7.07
C SER A 46 -0.96 -0.79 -7.58
N ARG A 47 -1.13 -2.04 -7.12
CA ARG A 47 -2.19 -2.93 -7.61
C ARG A 47 -3.55 -2.47 -7.11
N THR A 48 -4.51 -2.51 -8.02
CA THR A 48 -5.93 -2.19 -7.78
C THR A 48 -6.81 -3.44 -7.76
N LYS A 49 -6.33 -4.54 -8.34
CA LYS A 49 -7.06 -5.81 -8.44
C LYS A 49 -7.40 -6.36 -7.04
N GLY A 50 -8.68 -6.54 -6.77
CA GLY A 50 -9.18 -7.02 -5.48
C GLY A 50 -9.24 -5.96 -4.38
N MET A 51 -8.85 -4.72 -4.66
CA MET A 51 -9.17 -3.59 -3.77
C MET A 51 -10.59 -3.12 -4.09
N ARG A 52 -11.39 -2.86 -3.05
CA ARG A 52 -12.65 -2.14 -3.20
C ARG A 52 -12.34 -0.66 -3.39
N LEU A 53 -11.82 -0.32 -4.57
CA LEU A 53 -11.70 1.07 -4.98
C LEU A 53 -13.13 1.58 -5.21
N ARG A 54 -13.50 2.69 -4.56
CA ARG A 54 -14.70 3.41 -5.00
C ARG A 54 -14.43 3.78 -6.46
N PRO A 55 -15.31 3.40 -7.41
CA PRO A 55 -15.17 3.91 -8.77
C PRO A 55 -15.13 5.44 -8.69
N PRO A 56 -14.30 6.12 -9.50
CA PRO A 56 -14.46 7.56 -9.64
C PRO A 56 -15.92 7.81 -10.00
N TYR A 57 -16.54 8.80 -9.35
CA TYR A 57 -17.87 9.25 -9.72
C TYR A 57 -17.81 9.54 -11.22
N ARG A 58 -18.60 8.83 -12.04
CA ARG A 58 -18.76 9.20 -13.43
C ARG A 58 -19.54 10.51 -13.41
N GLU A 59 -18.91 11.59 -13.87
CA GLU A 59 -19.63 12.78 -14.31
C GLU A 59 -20.41 12.46 -15.59
#